data_AF-A0A2M7RY00-F1
#
_entry.id   AF-A0A2M7RY00-F1
#
_cell.length_a   1.000
_cell.length_b   1.000
_cell.length_c   1.000
_cell.angle_alpha   90.00
_cell.angle_beta   90.00
_cell.angle_gamma   90.00
#
_symmetry.space_group_name_H-M   'P 1'
#
loop_
_entity.id
_entity.type
_entity.pdbx_description
1 polymer ?
#
loop_
_entity_poly.entity_id
_entity_poly.type
_entity_poly.pdbx_seq_one_letter_code
_entity_poly.pdbx_strand_id
1 'polypeptide(L)'
;MKLKEQFKTWKQIIRKRGSTLAIVLVALAFLIPNNIILALAGNNSSVNLEANYLVNSSEFKFGKTIKAFDNNFRVIFPKTADITGLTEEANIRLTQLNEDMATPWNLNKISQIYQFDFGAQNLPRTFNLEISYQEKQAIHEYKQVFFYDRNSNSWKPLPTKDYQDKNYVAAKVTMPYARVVVLSYPGVLVSGKASWYAYKGGLFTASPDFPKGSKLRVYNLANNKFVDVVVNDYGPERLKHPDRAVDLDKVAFKKIASTGAGIINIRVEPLEIKADSSGRLMGIPAKGATNNPALSSRAAIVMRESDQQIIFSKNSTTTLPLASLSKMVAIKTFLDINKNRTRLSEAVAYKLQDEKYNYKYCQPWESPKIKMREGDKLTIKDLIYSSLVGSTNNTVETLVRVSGVSRTKFISLMNANAQAWGAKNTFFVEPTGLSPKNVSTVFDYALITKQVSQDAIILTASAAKKYSFKTINDKKTHSIKNTNYLLDLSKYKISTSKTGYLDEAGYCLMTRFQNGKD
;
A
#
# COMPACT_ATOMS: atom_id res chain seq x y z
N MET A 1 61.95 11.87 27.06
CA MET A 1 61.90 12.04 28.54
C MET A 1 60.47 12.13 29.13
N LYS A 2 59.41 12.39 28.34
CA LYS A 2 58.00 12.45 28.83
C LYS A 2 57.25 11.10 28.97
N LEU A 3 57.83 9.99 28.52
CA LEU A 3 57.21 8.64 28.61
C LEU A 3 57.46 7.92 29.95
N LYS A 4 58.54 8.22 30.66
CA LYS A 4 58.86 7.55 31.94
C LYS A 4 58.02 8.05 33.12
N GLU A 5 57.54 9.29 33.10
CA GLU A 5 56.64 9.81 34.14
C GLU A 5 55.20 9.29 33.99
N GLN A 6 54.68 9.10 32.76
CA GLN A 6 53.38 8.47 32.55
C GLN A 6 53.34 7.02 33.07
N PHE A 7 54.44 6.27 32.98
CA PHE A 7 54.51 4.90 33.50
C PHE A 7 54.39 4.80 35.04
N LYS A 8 54.80 5.83 35.79
CA LYS A 8 54.65 5.85 37.27
C LYS A 8 53.18 6.07 37.67
N THR A 9 52.44 6.89 36.94
CA THR A 9 51.03 7.19 37.21
C THR A 9 50.12 5.98 36.93
N TRP A 10 50.42 5.21 35.88
CA TRP A 10 49.64 4.01 35.52
C TRP A 10 49.85 2.83 36.49
N LYS A 11 51.07 2.65 37.03
CA LYS A 11 51.33 1.63 38.07
C LYS A 11 50.57 1.89 39.38
N GLN A 12 50.30 3.16 39.71
CA GLN A 12 49.50 3.51 40.90
C GLN A 12 48.00 3.24 40.72
N ILE A 13 47.49 3.36 39.48
CA ILE A 13 46.09 3.10 39.14
C ILE A 13 45.79 1.59 39.13
N ILE A 14 46.71 0.79 38.58
CA ILE A 14 46.56 -0.67 38.46
C ILE A 14 46.62 -1.37 39.83
N ARG A 15 47.33 -0.80 40.82
CA ARG A 15 47.44 -1.40 42.16
C ARG A 15 46.21 -1.18 43.06
N LYS A 16 45.23 -0.36 42.63
CA LYS A 16 44.02 -0.01 43.42
C LYS A 16 42.72 -0.65 42.92
N ARG A 17 42.72 -1.39 41.80
CA ARG A 17 41.53 -2.10 41.31
C ARG A 17 41.93 -3.50 40.83
N GLY A 18 41.81 -4.46 41.73
CA GLY A 18 41.96 -5.87 41.36
C GLY A 18 40.86 -6.26 40.37
N SER A 19 41.23 -6.51 39.12
CA SER A 19 40.41 -7.29 38.19
C SER A 19 41.27 -7.78 37.03
N THR A 20 41.36 -9.10 36.94
CA THR A 20 42.20 -9.91 36.04
C THR A 20 41.81 -9.80 34.55
N LEU A 21 40.85 -8.95 34.19
CA LEU A 21 40.34 -8.81 32.81
C LEU A 21 41.23 -7.97 31.89
N ALA A 22 42.11 -7.12 32.44
CA ALA A 22 42.93 -6.22 31.63
C ALA A 22 44.13 -6.92 30.95
N ILE A 23 44.50 -8.13 31.41
CA ILE A 23 45.71 -8.83 30.93
C ILE A 23 45.45 -9.55 29.59
N VAL A 24 44.21 -9.92 29.28
CA VAL A 24 43.88 -10.64 28.04
C VAL A 24 43.75 -9.68 26.83
N LEU A 25 43.42 -8.41 27.05
CA LEU A 25 43.20 -7.44 25.98
C LEU A 25 44.46 -6.79 25.40
N VAL A 26 45.61 -6.92 26.07
CA VAL A 26 46.87 -6.31 25.61
C VAL A 26 47.67 -7.24 24.68
N ALA A 27 47.38 -8.54 24.66
CA ALA A 27 48.17 -9.53 23.89
C ALA A 27 47.69 -9.78 22.45
N LEU A 28 46.49 -9.31 22.04
CA LEU A 28 45.92 -9.60 20.71
C LEU A 28 45.98 -8.41 19.72
N ALA A 29 46.52 -7.27 20.13
CA ALA A 29 46.57 -6.05 19.30
C ALA A 29 47.74 -5.98 18.31
N PHE A 30 48.52 -7.06 18.11
CA PHE A 30 49.75 -7.03 17.30
C PHE A 30 49.72 -7.83 15.99
N LEU A 31 48.57 -8.34 15.53
CA LEU A 31 48.49 -9.13 14.28
C LEU A 31 47.22 -8.87 13.43
N ILE A 32 46.86 -7.61 13.16
CA ILE A 32 45.89 -7.28 12.09
C ILE A 32 46.41 -6.05 11.31
N PRO A 33 46.53 -6.12 9.97
CA PRO A 33 46.94 -4.97 9.17
C PRO A 33 45.92 -3.82 9.28
N ASN A 34 46.44 -2.59 9.34
CA ASN A 34 45.69 -1.34 9.44
C ASN A 34 44.54 -1.27 8.41
N ASN A 35 43.30 -1.39 8.91
CA ASN A 35 42.12 -0.60 8.55
C ASN A 35 40.86 -1.26 9.11
N ILE A 36 40.59 -1.07 10.41
CA ILE A 36 39.26 -1.10 11.05
C ILE A 36 39.43 -0.30 12.35
N ILE A 37 38.80 0.87 12.46
CA ILE A 37 38.66 1.56 13.75
C ILE A 37 37.42 0.98 14.42
N LEU A 38 37.62 0.13 15.43
CA LEU A 38 36.57 -0.35 16.33
C LEU A 38 36.55 0.54 17.57
N ALA A 39 35.52 1.38 17.70
CA ALA A 39 35.26 2.14 18.91
C ALA A 39 34.44 1.27 19.88
N LEU A 40 35.04 0.87 20.99
CA LEU A 40 34.35 0.29 22.15
C LEU A 40 34.06 1.39 23.17
N ALA A 41 32.82 1.88 23.19
CA ALA A 41 32.22 2.52 24.35
C ALA A 41 30.69 2.39 24.24
N GLY A 42 30.06 1.84 25.29
CA GLY A 42 28.62 1.60 25.35
C GLY A 42 27.80 2.86 25.16
N ASN A 43 27.12 2.93 24.03
CA ASN A 43 25.84 3.58 23.79
C ASN A 43 25.25 2.93 22.55
N ASN A 44 23.97 2.54 22.57
CA ASN A 44 23.21 2.05 21.42
C ASN A 44 23.10 3.15 20.34
N SER A 45 24.21 3.41 19.68
CA SER A 45 24.31 4.25 18.50
C SER A 45 24.43 3.31 17.32
N SER A 46 23.49 3.41 16.40
CA SER A 46 23.48 2.74 15.11
C SER A 46 24.66 3.25 14.28
N VAL A 47 25.87 2.73 14.53
CA VAL A 47 27.09 3.16 13.83
C VAL A 47 27.00 2.69 12.38
N ASN A 48 27.21 3.62 11.44
CA ASN A 48 27.32 3.32 10.02
C ASN A 48 28.63 2.59 9.74
N LEU A 49 28.64 1.63 8.81
CA LEU A 49 29.88 1.04 8.32
C LEU A 49 30.39 1.87 7.15
N GLU A 50 31.67 2.24 7.18
CA GLU A 50 32.29 3.04 6.13
C GLU A 50 33.45 2.30 5.47
N ALA A 51 33.61 2.51 4.16
CA ALA A 51 34.73 2.02 3.39
C ALA A 51 35.19 3.11 2.41
N ASN A 52 36.46 3.48 2.48
CA ASN A 52 37.07 4.47 1.61
C ASN A 52 38.01 3.77 0.63
N TYR A 53 37.93 4.15 -0.64
CA TYR A 53 38.75 3.58 -1.70
C TYR A 53 39.44 4.71 -2.45
N LEU A 54 40.76 4.60 -2.59
CA LEU A 54 41.53 5.40 -3.52
C LEU A 54 41.63 4.62 -4.83
N VAL A 55 41.25 5.25 -5.94
CA VAL A 55 41.24 4.62 -7.27
C VAL A 55 41.97 5.50 -8.26
N ASN A 56 42.94 4.92 -8.96
CA ASN A 56 43.78 5.66 -9.89
C ASN A 56 43.12 5.74 -11.28
N SER A 57 43.44 6.79 -12.04
CA SER A 57 42.95 7.01 -13.41
C SER A 57 43.14 5.80 -14.34
N SER A 58 44.26 5.07 -14.20
CA SER A 58 44.55 3.85 -14.97
C SER A 58 43.59 2.70 -14.66
N GLU A 59 43.14 2.57 -13.42
CA GLU A 59 42.18 1.53 -13.02
C GLU A 59 40.81 1.75 -13.63
N PHE A 60 40.40 3.00 -13.82
CA PHE A 60 39.16 3.33 -14.55
C PHE A 60 39.27 2.93 -16.03
N LYS A 61 40.41 3.15 -16.68
CA LYS A 61 40.67 2.78 -18.09
C LYS A 61 40.54 1.28 -18.34
N PHE A 62 40.94 0.45 -17.37
CA PHE A 62 40.83 -1.01 -17.47
C PHE A 62 39.52 -1.59 -16.91
N GLY A 63 38.62 -0.72 -16.43
CA GLY A 63 37.38 -1.08 -15.76
C GLY A 63 37.65 -1.49 -14.32
N LYS A 64 37.10 -0.74 -13.37
CA LYS A 64 37.26 -0.98 -11.92
C LYS A 64 35.96 -1.49 -11.32
N THR A 65 36.05 -2.53 -10.50
CA THR A 65 34.97 -2.93 -9.59
C THR A 65 35.42 -2.73 -8.15
N ILE A 66 34.69 -1.89 -7.42
CA ILE A 66 34.84 -1.72 -5.98
C ILE A 66 33.80 -2.62 -5.31
N LYS A 67 34.20 -3.39 -4.29
CA LYS A 67 33.33 -4.30 -3.54
C LYS A 67 33.38 -3.92 -2.08
N ALA A 68 32.22 -3.65 -1.47
CA ALA A 68 32.10 -3.25 -0.07
C ALA A 68 31.07 -4.11 0.68
N PHE A 69 31.16 -4.09 2.01
CA PHE A 69 30.18 -4.66 2.96
C PHE A 69 29.84 -6.13 2.65
N ASP A 70 30.86 -6.99 2.74
CA ASP A 70 30.75 -8.43 2.40
C ASP A 70 30.20 -8.68 1.00
N ASN A 71 30.65 -7.84 0.05
CA ASN A 71 30.31 -7.95 -1.37
C ASN A 71 28.83 -7.67 -1.70
N ASN A 72 28.06 -7.18 -0.72
CA ASN A 72 26.65 -6.83 -0.89
C ASN A 72 26.44 -5.54 -1.69
N PHE A 73 27.46 -4.68 -1.75
CA PHE A 73 27.41 -3.44 -2.52
C PHE A 73 28.64 -3.33 -3.42
N ARG A 74 28.43 -3.20 -4.73
CA ARG A 74 29.52 -3.01 -5.70
C ARG A 74 29.28 -1.79 -6.57
N VAL A 75 30.37 -1.09 -6.86
CA VAL A 75 30.41 0.01 -7.82
C VAL A 75 31.30 -0.41 -8.98
N ILE A 76 30.73 -0.44 -10.18
CA ILE A 76 31.37 -0.95 -11.40
C ILE A 76 31.51 0.18 -12.41
N PHE A 77 32.76 0.55 -12.66
CA PHE A 77 33.13 1.47 -13.72
C PHE A 77 33.48 0.64 -14.97
N PRO A 78 32.69 0.75 -16.05
CA PRO A 78 32.94 -0.04 -17.26
C PRO A 78 34.24 0.42 -17.96
N LYS A 79 34.87 -0.48 -18.72
CA LYS A 79 36.03 -0.14 -19.57
C LYS A 79 35.76 0.98 -20.58
N THR A 80 34.50 1.12 -20.98
CA THR A 80 34.01 2.14 -21.91
C THR A 80 33.62 3.45 -21.21
N ALA A 81 33.94 3.59 -19.93
CA ALA A 81 33.73 4.83 -19.19
C ALA A 81 34.44 5.99 -19.87
N ASP A 82 33.76 7.12 -20.04
CA ASP A 82 34.42 8.36 -20.43
C ASP A 82 35.34 8.80 -19.28
N ILE A 83 36.64 8.76 -19.53
CA ILE A 83 37.69 9.10 -18.57
C ILE A 83 38.27 10.51 -18.83
N THR A 84 37.62 11.30 -19.69
CA THR A 84 38.08 12.64 -20.01
C THR A 84 37.95 13.55 -18.79
N GLY A 85 39.08 14.10 -18.34
CA GLY A 85 39.12 15.04 -17.21
C GLY A 85 39.13 14.38 -15.83
N LEU A 86 39.31 13.05 -15.72
CA LEU A 86 39.50 12.39 -14.42
C LEU A 86 40.66 12.99 -13.64
N THR A 87 40.52 13.06 -12.32
CA THR A 87 41.65 13.30 -11.43
C THR A 87 42.65 12.13 -11.50
N GLU A 88 43.93 12.39 -11.23
CA GLU A 88 44.95 11.33 -11.21
C GLU A 88 44.57 10.20 -10.24
N GLU A 89 43.98 10.59 -9.11
CA GLU A 89 43.42 9.72 -8.09
C GLU A 89 42.04 10.19 -7.67
N ALA A 90 41.16 9.24 -7.36
CA ALA A 90 39.81 9.50 -6.90
C ALA A 90 39.52 8.82 -5.56
N ASN A 91 39.03 9.58 -4.58
CA ASN A 91 38.55 9.08 -3.30
C ASN A 91 37.06 8.78 -3.38
N ILE A 92 36.72 7.49 -3.26
CA ILE A 92 35.36 6.98 -3.27
C ILE A 92 35.00 6.51 -1.87
N ARG A 93 34.02 7.19 -1.25
CA ARG A 93 33.48 6.82 0.06
C ARG A 93 32.18 6.06 -0.10
N LEU A 94 32.14 4.86 0.44
CA LEU A 94 30.95 4.02 0.50
C LEU A 94 30.53 3.88 1.96
N THR A 95 29.23 3.92 2.23
CA THR A 95 28.68 3.79 3.58
C THR A 95 27.49 2.83 3.58
N GLN A 96 27.44 1.88 4.51
CA GLN A 96 26.23 1.15 4.85
C GLN A 96 25.56 1.88 6.02
N LEU A 97 24.41 2.46 5.74
CA LEU A 97 23.64 3.24 6.71
C LEU A 97 22.89 2.30 7.66
N ASN A 98 23.02 2.55 8.95
CA ASN A 98 22.32 1.84 10.03
C ASN A 98 21.19 2.71 10.65
N GLU A 99 20.92 3.87 10.05
CA GLU A 99 19.78 4.72 10.42
C GLU A 99 18.46 4.18 9.86
N ASP A 100 17.39 4.29 10.66
CA ASP A 100 16.05 3.94 10.21
C ASP A 100 15.48 5.05 9.33
N MET A 101 15.85 5.04 8.05
CA MET A 101 15.21 5.92 7.07
C MET A 101 13.83 5.38 6.71
N ALA A 102 12.83 6.25 6.76
CA ALA A 102 11.50 5.92 6.30
C ALA A 102 11.53 5.49 4.81
N THR A 103 10.98 4.31 4.55
CA THR A 103 10.87 3.75 3.20
C THR A 103 9.48 4.00 2.61
N PRO A 104 9.31 3.91 1.29
CA PRO A 104 8.03 4.16 0.67
C PRO A 104 6.92 3.24 1.20
N TRP A 105 5.75 3.82 1.48
CA TRP A 105 4.64 3.13 2.16
C TRP A 105 4.17 1.83 1.50
N ASN A 106 4.31 1.72 0.18
CA ASN A 106 3.82 0.60 -0.64
C ASN A 106 4.91 -0.35 -1.11
N LEU A 107 6.15 -0.21 -0.64
CA LEU A 107 7.28 -1.03 -1.09
C LEU A 107 8.00 -1.69 0.09
N ASN A 108 8.51 -2.90 -0.11
CA ASN A 108 9.28 -3.60 0.93
C ASN A 108 10.77 -3.29 0.79
N LYS A 109 11.42 -2.87 1.89
CA LYS A 109 12.88 -2.77 1.96
C LYS A 109 13.50 -4.18 2.01
N ILE A 110 14.31 -4.54 1.02
CA ILE A 110 14.93 -5.88 0.91
C ILE A 110 16.47 -5.86 0.90
N SER A 111 17.07 -4.67 1.02
CA SER A 111 18.51 -4.47 1.23
C SER A 111 18.76 -3.50 2.39
N GLN A 112 20.02 -3.39 2.81
CA GLN A 112 20.47 -2.23 3.56
C GLN A 112 20.41 -0.97 2.70
N ILE A 113 20.45 0.19 3.34
CA ILE A 113 20.61 1.46 2.64
C ILE A 113 22.10 1.73 2.50
N TYR A 114 22.56 1.93 1.27
CA TYR A 114 23.94 2.27 0.99
C TYR A 114 24.04 3.73 0.55
N GLN A 115 25.15 4.37 0.84
CA GLN A 115 25.51 5.67 0.30
C GLN A 115 26.81 5.52 -0.47
N PHE A 116 26.89 6.17 -1.62
CA PHE A 116 28.15 6.43 -2.29
C PHE A 116 28.35 7.94 -2.38
N ASP A 117 29.57 8.37 -2.13
CA ASP A 117 30.00 9.76 -2.23
C ASP A 117 31.36 9.81 -2.90
N PHE A 118 31.38 10.45 -4.06
CA PHE A 118 32.58 10.61 -4.86
C PHE A 118 33.19 12.02 -4.73
N GLY A 119 32.59 12.88 -3.89
CA GLY A 119 33.00 14.27 -3.72
C GLY A 119 32.85 15.12 -5.00
N ALA A 120 33.63 16.20 -5.08
CA ALA A 120 33.67 17.09 -6.24
C ALA A 120 34.61 16.60 -7.36
N GLN A 121 34.97 15.31 -7.35
CA GLN A 121 35.97 14.77 -8.27
C GLN A 121 35.35 14.53 -9.64
N ASN A 122 36.15 14.77 -10.69
CA ASN A 122 35.78 14.36 -12.03
C ASN A 122 35.87 12.84 -12.11
N LEU A 123 34.72 12.18 -12.06
CA LEU A 123 34.58 10.74 -12.26
C LEU A 123 33.88 10.43 -13.57
N PRO A 124 33.93 9.17 -14.04
CA PRO A 124 33.15 8.77 -15.19
C PRO A 124 31.68 9.14 -15.00
N ARG A 125 31.09 9.77 -16.02
CA ARG A 125 29.71 10.26 -15.99
C ARG A 125 28.66 9.16 -15.78
N THR A 126 29.04 7.88 -15.90
CA THR A 126 28.14 6.75 -15.76
C THR A 126 28.87 5.53 -15.22
N PHE A 127 28.27 4.88 -14.23
CA PHE A 127 28.73 3.62 -13.63
C PHE A 127 27.52 2.74 -13.29
N ASN A 128 27.77 1.48 -12.94
CA ASN A 128 26.73 0.58 -12.46
C ASN A 128 26.89 0.32 -10.97
N LEU A 129 25.77 0.22 -10.27
CA LEU A 129 25.70 -0.35 -8.93
C LEU A 129 25.20 -1.78 -9.02
N GLU A 130 25.84 -2.71 -8.31
CA GLU A 130 25.26 -4.01 -7.99
C GLU A 130 24.94 -4.06 -6.50
N ILE A 131 23.69 -4.38 -6.16
CA ILE A 131 23.22 -4.46 -4.78
C ILE A 131 22.60 -5.83 -4.55
N SER A 132 23.20 -6.58 -3.63
CA SER A 132 22.65 -7.86 -3.20
C SER A 132 21.46 -7.65 -2.27
N TYR A 133 20.48 -8.54 -2.35
CA TYR A 133 19.29 -8.50 -1.52
C TYR A 133 19.00 -9.86 -0.89
N GLN A 134 18.20 -9.85 0.17
CA GLN A 134 17.75 -11.08 0.84
C GLN A 134 16.32 -11.38 0.40
N GLU A 135 16.10 -12.53 -0.24
CA GLU A 135 14.78 -12.97 -0.66
C GLU A 135 14.35 -14.19 0.18
N LYS A 136 13.17 -14.09 0.81
CA LYS A 136 12.63 -15.14 1.69
C LYS A 136 11.56 -16.00 1.01
N GLN A 137 11.22 -15.75 -0.26
CA GLN A 137 10.05 -16.32 -0.93
C GLN A 137 10.43 -16.97 -2.27
N ALA A 138 9.69 -18.02 -2.66
CA ALA A 138 9.88 -18.73 -3.92
C ALA A 138 9.26 -18.02 -5.14
N ILE A 139 8.33 -17.08 -4.92
CA ILE A 139 7.72 -16.27 -5.97
C ILE A 139 8.45 -14.92 -5.97
N HIS A 140 9.04 -14.55 -7.11
CA HIS A 140 9.80 -13.31 -7.24
C HIS A 140 8.88 -12.12 -7.54
N GLU A 141 8.88 -11.17 -6.62
CA GLU A 141 8.31 -9.85 -6.82
C GLU A 141 9.27 -8.97 -7.63
N TYR A 142 8.72 -7.99 -8.36
CA TYR A 142 9.51 -6.99 -9.07
C TYR A 142 10.35 -6.17 -8.09
N LYS A 143 11.63 -5.94 -8.43
CA LYS A 143 12.60 -5.23 -7.60
C LYS A 143 13.22 -4.09 -8.38
N GLN A 144 13.52 -3.01 -7.68
CA GLN A 144 14.15 -1.85 -8.28
C GLN A 144 15.07 -1.16 -7.28
N VAL A 145 16.19 -0.63 -7.77
CA VAL A 145 17.02 0.29 -6.99
C VAL A 145 16.34 1.64 -6.96
N PHE A 146 16.24 2.23 -5.78
CA PHE A 146 15.80 3.60 -5.58
C PHE A 146 16.94 4.44 -5.05
N PHE A 147 16.97 5.71 -5.42
CA PHE A 147 17.81 6.70 -4.77
C PHE A 147 16.97 7.70 -3.98
N TYR A 148 17.52 8.23 -2.90
CA TYR A 148 16.86 9.26 -2.10
C TYR A 148 17.11 10.66 -2.68
N ASP A 149 16.06 11.33 -3.12
CA ASP A 149 16.11 12.72 -3.54
C ASP A 149 15.74 13.64 -2.37
N ARG A 150 16.74 14.35 -1.86
CA ARG A 150 16.60 15.27 -0.74
C ARG A 150 15.72 16.48 -1.07
N ASN A 151 15.69 16.94 -2.32
CA ASN A 151 14.92 18.12 -2.71
C ASN A 151 13.42 17.85 -2.68
N SER A 152 13.01 16.64 -3.07
CA SER A 152 11.61 16.21 -3.05
C SER A 152 11.24 15.38 -1.81
N ASN A 153 12.21 15.11 -0.93
CA ASN A 153 12.06 14.26 0.26
C ASN A 153 11.41 12.91 -0.08
N SER A 154 11.90 12.25 -1.13
CA SER A 154 11.28 11.06 -1.71
C SER A 154 12.30 10.08 -2.27
N TRP A 155 11.89 8.82 -2.40
CA TRP A 155 12.65 7.79 -3.11
C TRP A 155 12.27 7.76 -4.58
N LYS A 156 13.26 7.86 -5.47
CA LYS A 156 13.07 7.84 -6.93
C LYS A 156 13.64 6.56 -7.55
N PRO A 157 12.90 5.89 -8.44
CA PRO A 157 13.35 4.65 -9.05
C PRO A 157 14.50 4.91 -10.02
N LEU A 158 15.47 4.00 -10.05
CA LEU A 158 16.50 3.91 -11.08
C LEU A 158 16.17 2.80 -12.08
N PRO A 159 16.55 2.95 -13.36
CA PRO A 159 16.56 1.84 -14.30
C PRO A 159 17.37 0.68 -13.73
N THR A 160 16.70 -0.45 -13.49
CA THR A 160 17.25 -1.58 -12.76
C THR A 160 17.02 -2.86 -13.54
N LYS A 161 18.05 -3.69 -13.61
CA LYS A 161 17.97 -5.08 -14.07
C LYS A 161 18.11 -6.01 -12.88
N ASP A 162 17.20 -6.97 -12.76
CA ASP A 162 17.17 -7.93 -11.67
C ASP A 162 17.78 -9.28 -12.11
N TYR A 163 18.71 -9.79 -11.31
CA TYR A 163 19.37 -11.09 -11.50
C TYR A 163 18.91 -12.05 -10.38
N GLN A 164 17.67 -12.51 -10.49
CA GLN A 164 16.94 -13.29 -9.49
C GLN A 164 17.70 -14.53 -9.01
N ASP A 165 18.26 -15.32 -9.93
CA ASP A 165 18.99 -16.55 -9.59
C ASP A 165 20.27 -16.30 -8.77
N LYS A 166 20.73 -15.03 -8.73
CA LYS A 166 21.95 -14.60 -8.04
C LYS A 166 21.67 -13.62 -6.90
N ASN A 167 20.40 -13.31 -6.62
CA ASN A 167 19.96 -12.40 -5.56
C ASN A 167 20.64 -11.02 -5.56
N TYR A 168 20.82 -10.41 -6.74
CA TYR A 168 21.27 -9.02 -6.84
C TYR A 168 20.57 -8.26 -7.97
N VAL A 169 20.49 -6.95 -7.81
CA VAL A 169 20.05 -6.03 -8.85
C VAL A 169 21.23 -5.20 -9.36
N ALA A 170 21.18 -4.81 -10.63
CA ALA A 170 22.12 -3.86 -11.22
C ALA A 170 21.39 -2.60 -11.71
N ALA A 171 21.88 -1.42 -11.35
CA ALA A 171 21.32 -0.14 -11.79
C ALA A 171 22.40 0.76 -12.37
N LYS A 172 22.06 1.45 -13.47
CA LYS A 172 22.93 2.46 -14.09
C LYS A 172 22.73 3.80 -13.39
N VAL A 173 23.83 4.46 -13.02
CA VAL A 173 23.83 5.70 -12.23
C VAL A 173 24.73 6.74 -12.88
N THR A 174 24.31 8.00 -12.82
CA THR A 174 25.03 9.15 -13.38
C THR A 174 25.31 10.26 -12.36
N MET A 175 24.87 10.07 -11.11
CA MET A 175 25.06 11.03 -10.02
C MET A 175 26.35 10.71 -9.26
N PRO A 176 27.10 11.71 -8.76
CA PRO A 176 28.33 11.49 -7.98
C PRO A 176 28.05 11.13 -6.52
N TYR A 177 26.84 11.39 -6.05
CA TYR A 177 26.39 11.12 -4.70
C TYR A 177 24.94 10.65 -4.71
N ALA A 178 24.64 9.57 -4.00
CA ALA A 178 23.29 9.23 -3.61
C ALA A 178 23.25 8.23 -2.45
N ARG A 179 22.12 8.24 -1.73
CA ARG A 179 21.70 7.12 -0.90
C ARG A 179 20.80 6.23 -1.73
N VAL A 180 21.04 4.93 -1.71
CA VAL A 180 20.34 3.93 -2.51
C VAL A 180 19.86 2.75 -1.69
N VAL A 181 18.77 2.14 -2.13
CA VAL A 181 18.15 0.99 -1.49
C VAL A 181 17.46 0.12 -2.55
N VAL A 182 17.38 -1.18 -2.32
CA VAL A 182 16.57 -2.09 -3.13
C VAL A 182 15.20 -2.25 -2.49
N LEU A 183 14.17 -1.92 -3.26
CA LEU A 183 12.77 -2.08 -2.84
C LEU A 183 12.07 -3.12 -3.73
N SER A 184 11.27 -4.00 -3.13
CA SER A 184 10.34 -4.87 -3.87
C SER A 184 8.95 -4.25 -3.95
N TYR A 185 8.25 -4.51 -5.04
CA TYR A 185 6.85 -4.16 -5.27
C TYR A 185 5.96 -5.32 -4.85
N PRO A 186 5.30 -5.24 -3.68
CA PRO A 186 4.57 -6.36 -3.13
C PRO A 186 3.46 -6.83 -4.08
N GLY A 187 3.44 -8.11 -4.42
CA GLY A 187 2.45 -8.71 -5.31
C GLY A 187 2.61 -8.46 -6.82
N VAL A 188 3.60 -7.65 -7.26
CA VAL A 188 3.92 -7.50 -8.69
C VAL A 188 4.79 -8.66 -9.12
N LEU A 189 4.24 -9.63 -9.85
CA LEU A 189 4.98 -10.86 -10.15
C LEU A 189 5.87 -10.71 -11.39
N VAL A 190 7.14 -11.12 -11.25
CA VAL A 190 8.10 -11.25 -12.36
C VAL A 190 8.60 -12.68 -12.56
N SER A 191 8.12 -13.61 -11.75
CA SER A 191 8.25 -15.06 -11.97
C SER A 191 6.94 -15.72 -11.57
N GLY A 192 6.55 -16.78 -12.27
CA GLY A 192 5.30 -17.47 -12.02
C GLY A 192 4.84 -18.26 -13.24
N LYS A 193 3.54 -18.37 -13.43
CA LYS A 193 2.94 -19.09 -14.56
C LYS A 193 2.42 -18.14 -15.63
N ALA A 194 2.41 -18.59 -16.88
CA ALA A 194 1.64 -17.97 -17.95
C ALA A 194 0.70 -18.97 -18.59
N SER A 195 -0.49 -18.51 -18.94
CA SER A 195 -1.38 -19.22 -19.86
C SER A 195 -1.51 -18.44 -21.16
N TRP A 196 -2.46 -18.82 -22.01
CA TRP A 196 -2.74 -18.09 -23.24
C TRP A 196 -4.22 -17.88 -23.49
N TYR A 197 -4.53 -16.85 -24.27
CA TYR A 197 -5.87 -16.53 -24.75
C TYR A 197 -5.84 -16.18 -26.24
N ALA A 198 -6.98 -16.28 -26.92
CA ALA A 198 -7.11 -15.93 -28.33
C ALA A 198 -8.05 -14.74 -28.47
N TYR A 199 -7.50 -13.53 -28.65
CA TYR A 199 -8.32 -12.32 -28.76
C TYR A 199 -7.81 -11.34 -29.82
N LYS A 200 -6.62 -10.74 -29.63
CA LYS A 200 -6.15 -9.67 -30.54
C LYS A 200 -5.33 -10.20 -31.71
N GLY A 201 -4.65 -11.33 -31.55
CA GLY A 201 -3.79 -11.91 -32.59
C GLY A 201 -2.52 -11.08 -32.80
N GLY A 202 -1.53 -11.22 -31.91
CA GLY A 202 -0.26 -10.49 -32.03
C GLY A 202 0.69 -10.74 -30.87
N LEU A 203 1.78 -9.95 -30.80
CA LEU A 203 2.75 -10.01 -29.70
C LEU A 203 2.23 -9.22 -28.49
N PHE A 204 1.15 -9.73 -27.89
CA PHE A 204 0.47 -9.09 -26.78
C PHE A 204 0.40 -9.98 -25.54
N THR A 205 0.13 -9.33 -24.40
CA THR A 205 -0.12 -10.00 -23.14
C THR A 205 -1.15 -9.23 -22.32
N ALA A 206 -1.93 -9.94 -21.52
CA ALA A 206 -2.62 -9.37 -20.37
C ALA A 206 -1.67 -9.39 -19.16
N SER A 207 -1.67 -8.32 -18.37
CA SER A 207 -0.98 -8.26 -17.08
C SER A 207 -1.87 -7.57 -16.04
N PRO A 208 -1.97 -8.08 -14.80
CA PRO A 208 -2.65 -7.37 -13.73
C PRO A 208 -1.71 -6.35 -13.05
N ASP A 209 -0.41 -6.49 -13.29
CA ASP A 209 0.63 -5.79 -12.52
C ASP A 209 1.25 -4.65 -13.32
N PHE A 210 1.47 -4.84 -14.63
CA PHE A 210 2.06 -3.83 -15.51
C PHE A 210 0.98 -3.04 -16.28
N PRO A 211 1.09 -1.70 -16.37
CA PRO A 211 0.14 -0.86 -17.10
C PRO A 211 0.05 -1.21 -18.59
N LYS A 212 -1.13 -1.02 -19.18
CA LYS A 212 -1.33 -1.15 -20.63
C LYS A 212 -0.35 -0.26 -21.40
N GLY A 213 0.19 -0.79 -22.49
CA GLY A 213 1.24 -0.19 -23.31
C GLY A 213 2.67 -0.48 -22.85
N SER A 214 2.87 -1.05 -21.65
CA SER A 214 4.19 -1.50 -21.20
C SER A 214 4.73 -2.62 -22.10
N LYS A 215 6.04 -2.65 -22.30
CA LYS A 215 6.75 -3.70 -23.06
C LYS A 215 7.45 -4.63 -22.09
N LEU A 216 7.20 -5.92 -22.25
CA LEU A 216 7.73 -6.97 -21.39
C LEU A 216 8.44 -8.01 -22.25
N ARG A 217 9.53 -8.58 -21.75
CA ARG A 217 10.13 -9.80 -22.27
C ARG A 217 9.71 -10.97 -21.39
N VAL A 218 9.13 -11.99 -21.98
CA VAL A 218 8.66 -13.18 -21.25
C VAL A 218 9.49 -14.39 -21.66
N TYR A 219 10.23 -14.95 -20.71
CA TYR A 219 11.04 -16.16 -20.88
C TYR A 219 10.24 -17.38 -20.44
N ASN A 220 10.32 -18.47 -21.21
CA ASN A 220 9.91 -19.79 -20.75
C ASN A 220 11.09 -20.44 -20.03
N LEU A 221 10.90 -20.76 -18.75
CA LEU A 221 11.95 -21.31 -17.89
C LEU A 221 12.36 -22.74 -18.26
N ALA A 222 11.52 -23.48 -18.99
CA ALA A 222 11.83 -24.86 -19.38
C ALA A 222 12.80 -24.95 -20.58
N ASN A 223 12.88 -23.92 -21.42
CA ASN A 223 13.66 -23.96 -22.66
C ASN A 223 14.45 -22.68 -22.97
N ASN A 224 14.41 -21.69 -22.07
CA ASN A 224 15.06 -20.39 -22.19
C ASN A 224 14.67 -19.56 -23.43
N LYS A 225 13.63 -19.94 -24.19
CA LYS A 225 13.06 -19.11 -25.26
C LYS A 225 12.36 -17.91 -24.66
N PHE A 226 12.37 -16.79 -25.37
CA PHE A 226 11.64 -15.59 -24.96
C PHE A 226 10.81 -14.97 -26.08
N VAL A 227 9.86 -14.13 -25.70
CA VAL A 227 9.07 -13.29 -26.59
C VAL A 227 8.90 -11.90 -25.98
N ASP A 228 9.06 -10.87 -26.80
CA ASP A 228 8.79 -9.48 -26.41
C ASP A 228 7.34 -9.16 -26.75
N VAL A 229 6.59 -8.64 -25.77
CA VAL A 229 5.15 -8.41 -25.86
C VAL A 229 4.76 -7.05 -25.33
N VAL A 230 3.63 -6.54 -25.81
CA VAL A 230 3.00 -5.31 -25.31
C VAL A 230 1.80 -5.65 -24.44
N VAL A 231 1.71 -5.06 -23.25
CA VAL A 231 0.54 -5.22 -22.38
C VAL A 231 -0.66 -4.54 -23.01
N ASN A 232 -1.73 -5.27 -23.28
CA ASN A 232 -2.94 -4.73 -23.90
C ASN A 232 -4.20 -4.94 -23.05
N ASP A 233 -4.15 -5.82 -22.06
CA ASP A 233 -5.29 -6.14 -21.22
C ASP A 233 -4.98 -6.31 -19.73
N TYR A 234 -6.02 -6.24 -18.91
CA TYR A 234 -5.95 -6.53 -17.48
C TYR A 234 -6.27 -7.99 -17.23
N GLY A 235 -5.33 -8.73 -16.65
CA GLY A 235 -5.48 -10.15 -16.35
C GLY A 235 -4.12 -10.82 -16.26
N PRO A 236 -4.01 -12.01 -15.68
CA PRO A 236 -5.09 -12.87 -15.16
C PRO A 236 -5.74 -12.36 -13.86
N GLU A 237 -6.94 -12.89 -13.56
CA GLU A 237 -7.63 -12.64 -12.30
C GLU A 237 -6.90 -13.33 -11.13
N ARG A 238 -6.12 -12.54 -10.38
CA ARG A 238 -5.27 -13.00 -9.27
C ARG A 238 -6.01 -13.77 -8.18
N LEU A 239 -7.31 -13.53 -7.99
CA LEU A 239 -8.11 -14.27 -6.99
C LEU A 239 -8.30 -15.74 -7.37
N LYS A 240 -8.41 -16.03 -8.67
CA LYS A 240 -8.59 -17.40 -9.19
C LYS A 240 -7.25 -18.05 -9.55
N HIS A 241 -6.29 -17.23 -9.97
CA HIS A 241 -4.99 -17.66 -10.47
C HIS A 241 -3.88 -16.85 -9.79
N PRO A 242 -3.59 -17.13 -8.50
CA PRO A 242 -2.67 -16.30 -7.71
C PRO A 242 -1.24 -16.30 -8.25
N ASP A 243 -0.80 -17.39 -8.86
CA ASP A 243 0.56 -17.62 -9.37
C ASP A 243 0.74 -17.24 -10.84
N ARG A 244 -0.33 -16.83 -11.55
CA ARG A 244 -0.26 -16.57 -12.98
C ARG A 244 0.21 -15.14 -13.24
N ALA A 245 1.47 -14.96 -13.60
CA ALA A 245 2.11 -13.67 -13.83
C ALA A 245 1.41 -12.87 -14.95
N VAL A 246 1.17 -13.52 -16.09
CA VAL A 246 0.55 -12.93 -17.28
C VAL A 246 -0.26 -13.96 -18.07
N ASP A 247 -1.15 -13.51 -18.94
CA ASP A 247 -1.75 -14.32 -19.99
C ASP A 247 -1.27 -13.83 -21.35
N LEU A 248 -0.60 -14.68 -22.13
CA LEU A 248 -0.05 -14.31 -23.43
C LEU A 248 -1.12 -14.46 -24.52
N ASP A 249 -1.15 -13.57 -25.51
CA ASP A 249 -1.93 -13.84 -26.71
C ASP A 249 -1.37 -15.11 -27.39
N LYS A 250 -2.24 -15.92 -27.99
CA LYS A 250 -1.89 -17.19 -28.62
C LYS A 250 -0.72 -17.08 -29.59
N VAL A 251 -0.59 -15.95 -30.32
CA VAL A 251 0.53 -15.70 -31.25
C VAL A 251 1.85 -15.54 -30.50
N ALA A 252 1.87 -14.79 -29.39
CA ALA A 252 3.04 -14.64 -28.54
C ALA A 252 3.42 -15.95 -27.84
N PHE A 253 2.43 -16.67 -27.28
CA PHE A 253 2.66 -17.93 -26.58
C PHE A 253 3.35 -18.97 -27.48
N LYS A 254 2.91 -19.08 -28.76
CA LYS A 254 3.50 -19.98 -29.76
C LYS A 254 4.99 -19.73 -30.04
N LYS A 255 5.53 -18.54 -29.73
CA LYS A 255 6.96 -18.25 -29.88
C LYS A 255 7.82 -18.97 -28.82
N ILE A 256 7.25 -19.28 -27.66
CA ILE A 256 7.98 -19.83 -26.51
C ILE A 256 7.48 -21.19 -26.03
N ALA A 257 6.27 -21.61 -26.42
CA ALA A 257 5.69 -22.92 -26.09
C ALA A 257 4.61 -23.36 -27.10
N SER A 258 4.36 -24.68 -27.19
CA SER A 258 3.19 -25.21 -27.92
C SER A 258 1.90 -24.88 -27.16
N THR A 259 0.83 -24.47 -27.84
CA THR A 259 -0.46 -24.15 -27.19
C THR A 259 -1.04 -25.31 -26.40
N GLY A 260 -0.69 -26.56 -26.75
CA GLY A 260 -1.10 -27.76 -26.01
C GLY A 260 -0.49 -27.85 -24.60
N ALA A 261 0.57 -27.10 -24.30
CA ALA A 261 1.13 -27.02 -22.96
C ALA A 261 0.16 -26.37 -21.96
N GLY A 262 -0.77 -25.53 -22.44
CA GLY A 262 -1.75 -24.81 -21.63
C GLY A 262 -1.12 -23.73 -20.74
N ILE A 263 -0.38 -24.16 -19.72
CA ILE A 263 0.26 -23.31 -18.71
C ILE A 263 1.76 -23.63 -18.68
N ILE A 264 2.61 -22.61 -18.63
CA ILE A 264 4.07 -22.74 -18.55
C ILE A 264 4.64 -21.90 -17.40
N ASN A 265 5.79 -22.31 -16.86
CA ASN A 265 6.56 -21.49 -15.92
C ASN A 265 7.38 -20.45 -16.68
N ILE A 266 7.32 -19.20 -16.24
CA ILE A 266 7.92 -18.07 -16.92
C ILE A 266 8.64 -17.12 -15.97
N ARG A 267 9.53 -16.32 -16.56
CA ARG A 267 10.08 -15.09 -15.96
C ARG A 267 9.75 -13.90 -16.86
N VAL A 268 9.39 -12.78 -16.26
CA VAL A 268 9.06 -11.53 -16.92
C VAL A 268 10.17 -10.50 -16.64
N GLU A 269 10.70 -9.90 -17.69
CA GLU A 269 11.65 -8.79 -17.63
C GLU A 269 11.00 -7.54 -18.25
N PRO A 270 10.69 -6.50 -17.45
CA PRO A 270 10.15 -5.26 -17.99
C PRO A 270 11.19 -4.56 -18.86
N LEU A 271 10.85 -4.33 -20.14
CA LEU A 271 11.70 -3.57 -21.07
C LEU A 271 11.36 -2.08 -21.05
N GLU A 272 10.07 -1.77 -20.92
CA GLU A 272 9.54 -0.41 -20.81
C GLU A 272 8.26 -0.43 -19.98
N ILE A 273 8.23 0.30 -18.87
CA ILE A 273 7.02 0.47 -18.06
C ILE A 273 6.35 1.78 -18.45
N LYS A 274 5.09 1.71 -18.89
CA LYS A 274 4.31 2.91 -19.21
C LYS A 274 3.74 3.55 -17.94
N ALA A 275 3.70 4.88 -17.94
CA ALA A 275 2.98 5.61 -16.91
C ALA A 275 1.47 5.48 -17.13
N ASP A 276 0.70 5.50 -16.05
CA ASP A 276 -0.76 5.61 -16.13
C ASP A 276 -1.20 7.02 -16.58
N SER A 277 -2.51 7.21 -16.75
CA SER A 277 -3.09 8.50 -17.18
C SER A 277 -2.82 9.67 -16.22
N SER A 278 -2.42 9.39 -14.98
CA SER A 278 -2.01 10.38 -13.99
C SER A 278 -0.49 10.61 -13.96
N GLY A 279 0.25 10.02 -14.88
CA GLY A 279 1.71 10.12 -14.97
C GLY A 279 2.46 9.28 -13.94
N ARG A 280 1.82 8.30 -13.29
CA ARG A 280 2.47 7.43 -12.30
C ARG A 280 3.05 6.19 -12.95
N LEU A 281 4.26 5.80 -12.56
CA LEU A 281 4.90 4.56 -12.97
C LEU A 281 4.67 3.51 -11.87
N MET A 282 3.88 2.47 -12.16
CA MET A 282 3.54 1.41 -11.17
C MET A 282 3.02 1.98 -9.84
N GLY A 283 2.17 3.01 -9.91
CA GLY A 283 1.63 3.70 -8.74
C GLY A 283 2.56 4.74 -8.09
N ILE A 284 3.80 4.89 -8.55
CA ILE A 284 4.74 5.89 -8.06
C ILE A 284 4.59 7.20 -8.84
N PRO A 285 4.28 8.33 -8.18
CA PRO A 285 4.24 9.64 -8.83
C PRO A 285 5.61 10.08 -9.37
N ALA A 286 5.61 10.96 -10.38
CA ALA A 286 6.84 11.55 -10.93
C ALA A 286 7.72 12.24 -9.87
N LYS A 287 7.10 12.77 -8.80
CA LYS A 287 7.79 13.36 -7.66
C LYS A 287 8.49 12.36 -6.73
N GLY A 288 8.35 11.06 -6.97
CA GLY A 288 8.93 9.97 -6.17
C GLY A 288 7.96 9.34 -5.16
N ALA A 289 8.40 8.24 -4.56
CA ALA A 289 7.67 7.47 -3.57
C ALA A 289 8.07 7.93 -2.15
N THR A 290 7.08 8.30 -1.33
CA THR A 290 7.31 8.75 0.04
C THR A 290 6.82 7.69 1.03
N ASN A 291 7.14 7.86 2.30
CA ASN A 291 6.62 7.02 3.39
C ASN A 291 5.11 7.21 3.66
N ASN A 292 4.44 8.09 2.91
CA ASN A 292 3.01 8.36 3.03
C ASN A 292 2.23 7.82 1.82
N PRO A 293 1.02 7.27 2.03
CA PRO A 293 0.22 6.74 0.94
C PRO A 293 -0.14 7.78 -0.12
N ALA A 294 0.08 7.41 -1.38
CA ALA A 294 -0.23 8.23 -2.55
C ALA A 294 -1.72 8.10 -2.93
N LEU A 295 -2.60 8.72 -2.14
CA LEU A 295 -4.05 8.64 -2.34
C LEU A 295 -4.56 9.66 -3.37
N SER A 296 -5.44 9.20 -4.27
CA SER A 296 -6.23 10.06 -5.16
C SER A 296 -7.45 10.68 -4.48
N SER A 297 -7.86 10.18 -3.31
CA SER A 297 -9.01 10.71 -2.56
C SER A 297 -8.80 12.16 -2.11
N ARG A 298 -9.88 12.94 -2.00
CA ARG A 298 -9.83 14.35 -1.55
C ARG A 298 -9.43 14.48 -0.07
N ALA A 299 -9.91 13.56 0.76
CA ALA A 299 -9.57 13.43 2.18
C ALA A 299 -9.46 11.95 2.58
N ALA A 300 -8.71 11.66 3.64
CA ALA A 300 -8.57 10.33 4.21
C ALA A 300 -8.04 10.39 5.65
N ILE A 301 -8.36 9.36 6.42
CA ILE A 301 -7.80 9.15 7.76
C ILE A 301 -7.63 7.66 8.03
N VAL A 302 -6.58 7.30 8.76
CA VAL A 302 -6.42 6.00 9.39
C VAL A 302 -6.18 6.26 10.88
N MET A 303 -7.04 5.73 11.73
CA MET A 303 -7.02 5.95 13.17
C MET A 303 -7.05 4.60 13.89
N ARG A 304 -6.18 4.42 14.88
CA ARG A 304 -6.26 3.29 15.79
C ARG A 304 -7.36 3.54 16.81
N GLU A 305 -8.29 2.60 16.95
CA GLU A 305 -9.50 2.82 17.75
C GLU A 305 -9.25 2.86 19.27
N SER A 306 -8.25 2.11 19.75
CA SER A 306 -7.94 1.93 21.17
C SER A 306 -7.52 3.24 21.85
N ASP A 307 -6.63 4.00 21.22
CA ASP A 307 -6.02 5.23 21.75
C ASP A 307 -6.32 6.47 20.88
N GLN A 308 -7.09 6.29 19.79
CA GLN A 308 -7.39 7.34 18.79
C GLN A 308 -6.14 7.89 18.09
N GLN A 309 -5.02 7.16 18.12
CA GLN A 309 -3.81 7.57 17.42
C GLN A 309 -4.07 7.67 15.91
N ILE A 310 -3.85 8.86 15.35
CA ILE A 310 -3.89 9.08 13.91
C ILE A 310 -2.60 8.50 13.32
N ILE A 311 -2.75 7.43 12.55
CA ILE A 311 -1.64 6.78 11.83
C ILE A 311 -1.37 7.52 10.52
N PHE A 312 -2.43 8.01 9.88
CA PHE A 312 -2.35 8.77 8.64
C PHE A 312 -3.52 9.74 8.53
N SER A 313 -3.27 10.92 7.96
CA SER A 313 -4.32 11.87 7.61
C SER A 313 -4.00 12.62 6.31
N LYS A 314 -5.06 12.95 5.56
CA LYS A 314 -5.04 13.85 4.41
C LYS A 314 -6.30 14.70 4.46
N ASN A 315 -6.15 16.02 4.59
CA ASN A 315 -7.26 16.97 4.67
C ASN A 315 -8.34 16.54 5.69
N SER A 316 -7.91 16.04 6.86
CA SER A 316 -8.80 15.27 7.73
C SER A 316 -9.90 16.08 8.40
N THR A 317 -9.74 17.41 8.43
CA THR A 317 -10.68 18.38 9.00
C THR A 317 -11.50 19.10 7.92
N THR A 318 -11.33 18.77 6.64
CA THR A 318 -12.12 19.36 5.57
C THR A 318 -13.53 18.77 5.57
N THR A 319 -14.53 19.63 5.65
CA THR A 319 -15.94 19.25 5.56
C THR A 319 -16.31 18.89 4.13
N LEU A 320 -16.81 17.68 3.93
CA LEU A 320 -17.18 17.12 2.63
C LEU A 320 -18.55 16.43 2.70
N PRO A 321 -19.28 16.34 1.58
CA PRO A 321 -20.49 15.54 1.50
C PRO A 321 -20.22 14.06 1.81
N LEU A 322 -21.13 13.43 2.55
CA LEU A 322 -21.00 12.05 3.03
C LEU A 322 -21.56 10.99 2.09
N ALA A 323 -22.50 11.36 1.22
CA ALA A 323 -23.33 10.41 0.50
C ALA A 323 -23.93 9.35 1.45
N SER A 324 -24.06 8.10 1.00
CA SER A 324 -24.72 7.00 1.74
C SER A 324 -24.05 6.58 3.07
N LEU A 325 -22.93 7.18 3.45
CA LEU A 325 -22.36 7.04 4.79
C LEU A 325 -23.36 7.53 5.86
N SER A 326 -24.26 8.48 5.54
CA SER A 326 -25.32 8.93 6.45
C SER A 326 -26.18 7.79 7.02
N LYS A 327 -26.36 6.69 6.26
CA LYS A 327 -27.17 5.55 6.68
C LYS A 327 -26.63 4.85 7.93
N MET A 328 -25.33 4.87 8.16
CA MET A 328 -24.74 4.29 9.38
C MET A 328 -25.30 4.99 10.64
N VAL A 329 -25.38 6.32 10.59
CA VAL A 329 -25.95 7.13 11.67
C VAL A 329 -27.46 6.93 11.73
N ALA A 330 -28.16 6.94 10.59
CA ALA A 330 -29.62 6.74 10.57
C ALA A 330 -30.03 5.39 11.18
N ILE A 331 -29.36 4.29 10.82
CA ILE A 331 -29.65 2.97 11.39
C ILE A 331 -29.34 2.93 12.88
N LYS A 332 -28.21 3.50 13.32
CA LYS A 332 -27.89 3.59 14.75
C LYS A 332 -28.94 4.39 15.51
N THR A 333 -29.34 5.56 14.99
CA THR A 333 -30.42 6.39 15.55
C THR A 333 -31.73 5.61 15.63
N PHE A 334 -32.11 4.86 14.58
CA PHE A 334 -33.31 4.02 14.62
C PHE A 334 -33.26 3.00 15.77
N LEU A 335 -32.12 2.32 15.94
CA LEU A 335 -31.93 1.28 16.96
C LEU A 335 -31.89 1.85 18.39
N ASP A 336 -31.46 3.10 18.55
CA ASP A 336 -31.39 3.80 19.84
C ASP A 336 -32.75 4.39 20.27
N ILE A 337 -33.67 4.58 19.33
CA ILE A 337 -35.04 4.99 19.66
C ILE A 337 -35.76 3.80 20.34
N ASN A 338 -36.31 4.07 21.53
CA ASN A 338 -36.80 3.07 22.48
C ASN A 338 -37.64 1.96 21.82
N LYS A 339 -37.38 0.71 22.24
CA LYS A 339 -37.98 -0.54 21.74
C LYS A 339 -37.67 -0.94 20.29
N ASN A 340 -37.09 -0.10 19.44
CA ASN A 340 -36.84 -0.49 18.05
C ASN A 340 -35.86 -1.66 17.91
N ARG A 341 -34.83 -1.74 18.78
CA ARG A 341 -33.91 -2.89 18.84
C ARG A 341 -34.61 -4.22 19.11
N THR A 342 -35.70 -4.24 19.88
CA THR A 342 -36.39 -5.48 20.24
C THR A 342 -37.44 -5.90 19.21
N ARG A 343 -37.69 -5.06 18.19
CA ARG A 343 -38.72 -5.24 17.17
C ARG A 343 -38.18 -5.78 15.84
N LEU A 344 -36.96 -6.31 15.79
CA LEU A 344 -36.31 -6.72 14.52
C LEU A 344 -37.15 -7.69 13.68
N SER A 345 -37.92 -8.57 14.32
CA SER A 345 -38.80 -9.54 13.64
C SER A 345 -40.18 -8.99 13.26
N GLU A 346 -40.51 -7.76 13.67
CA GLU A 346 -41.82 -7.15 13.38
C GLU A 346 -41.98 -6.91 11.88
N ALA A 347 -43.15 -7.32 11.36
CA ALA A 347 -43.53 -7.13 9.98
C ALA A 347 -44.06 -5.71 9.74
N VAL A 348 -43.41 -4.98 8.83
CA VAL A 348 -43.77 -3.63 8.43
C VAL A 348 -44.25 -3.62 6.98
N ALA A 349 -45.40 -3.00 6.73
CA ALA A 349 -45.87 -2.73 5.38
C ALA A 349 -45.06 -1.60 4.74
N TYR A 350 -44.54 -1.87 3.55
CA TYR A 350 -43.90 -0.91 2.68
C TYR A 350 -44.93 0.10 2.15
N LYS A 351 -44.56 1.38 2.10
CA LYS A 351 -45.40 2.44 1.54
C LYS A 351 -44.61 3.24 0.51
N LEU A 352 -45.11 3.33 -0.71
CA LEU A 352 -44.54 4.12 -1.81
C LEU A 352 -44.39 5.60 -1.46
N GLN A 353 -45.24 6.11 -0.56
CA GLN A 353 -45.13 7.48 -0.06
C GLN A 353 -43.77 7.75 0.62
N ASP A 354 -43.12 6.74 1.21
CA ASP A 354 -41.84 6.88 1.89
C ASP A 354 -40.75 7.28 0.89
N GLU A 355 -40.83 6.80 -0.36
CA GLU A 355 -39.87 7.14 -1.43
C GLU A 355 -39.96 8.62 -1.84
N LYS A 356 -41.09 9.30 -1.63
CA LYS A 356 -41.26 10.70 -2.02
C LYS A 356 -40.29 11.64 -1.31
N TYR A 357 -39.80 11.27 -0.12
CA TYR A 357 -38.75 12.04 0.56
C TYR A 357 -37.42 12.01 -0.20
N ASN A 358 -37.10 10.90 -0.86
CA ASN A 358 -35.88 10.75 -1.65
C ASN A 358 -35.92 11.64 -2.90
N TYR A 359 -37.10 11.77 -3.52
CA TYR A 359 -37.26 12.48 -4.79
C TYR A 359 -37.09 14.01 -4.69
N LYS A 360 -36.91 14.53 -3.48
CA LYS A 360 -36.49 15.91 -3.24
C LYS A 360 -35.03 16.16 -3.63
N TYR A 361 -34.23 15.10 -3.77
CA TYR A 361 -32.78 15.18 -3.94
C TYR A 361 -32.28 14.47 -5.19
N CYS A 362 -33.09 13.61 -5.80
CA CYS A 362 -32.73 12.87 -7.01
C CYS A 362 -33.98 12.45 -7.79
N GLN A 363 -33.82 12.05 -9.04
CA GLN A 363 -34.90 11.45 -9.82
C GLN A 363 -35.23 10.04 -9.32
N PRO A 364 -36.46 9.52 -9.58
CA PRO A 364 -36.87 8.21 -9.09
C PRO A 364 -36.00 7.03 -9.53
N TRP A 365 -35.35 7.13 -10.69
CA TRP A 365 -34.46 6.10 -11.24
C TRP A 365 -33.01 6.21 -10.72
N GLU A 366 -32.63 7.34 -10.12
CA GLU A 366 -31.29 7.57 -9.56
C GLU A 366 -31.17 7.05 -8.13
N SER A 367 -32.29 6.94 -7.40
CA SER A 367 -32.30 6.51 -6.00
C SER A 367 -32.10 4.99 -5.86
N PRO A 368 -30.99 4.53 -5.24
CA PRO A 368 -30.81 3.10 -4.99
C PRO A 368 -31.94 2.56 -4.09
N LYS A 369 -32.61 1.50 -4.55
CA LYS A 369 -33.76 0.94 -3.86
C LYS A 369 -33.93 -0.56 -4.10
N ILE A 370 -34.56 -1.24 -3.15
CA ILE A 370 -35.15 -2.56 -3.41
C ILE A 370 -36.51 -2.37 -4.12
N LYS A 371 -36.79 -3.16 -5.14
CA LYS A 371 -38.06 -3.11 -5.90
C LYS A 371 -39.21 -3.71 -5.07
N MET A 372 -39.99 -2.86 -4.41
CA MET A 372 -41.13 -3.24 -3.56
C MET A 372 -42.44 -2.70 -4.13
N ARG A 373 -43.55 -3.38 -3.82
CA ARG A 373 -44.91 -2.89 -4.10
C ARG A 373 -45.52 -2.30 -2.83
N GLU A 374 -46.50 -1.40 -3.02
CA GLU A 374 -47.33 -0.91 -1.92
C GLU A 374 -47.91 -2.08 -1.11
N GLY A 375 -47.75 -2.06 0.20
CA GLY A 375 -48.27 -3.09 1.09
C GLY A 375 -47.40 -4.35 1.25
N ASP A 376 -46.32 -4.50 0.49
CA ASP A 376 -45.38 -5.61 0.71
C ASP A 376 -44.84 -5.57 2.15
N LYS A 377 -44.79 -6.74 2.81
CA LYS A 377 -44.41 -6.84 4.22
C LYS A 377 -42.99 -7.38 4.37
N LEU A 378 -42.16 -6.67 5.12
CA LEU A 378 -40.77 -7.05 5.45
C LEU A 378 -40.54 -6.96 6.95
N THR A 379 -39.56 -7.70 7.46
CA THR A 379 -39.13 -7.49 8.85
C THR A 379 -38.30 -6.21 8.99
N ILE A 380 -38.26 -5.60 10.18
CA ILE A 380 -37.34 -4.48 10.48
C ILE A 380 -35.88 -4.89 10.22
N LYS A 381 -35.53 -6.15 10.51
CA LYS A 381 -34.22 -6.73 10.17
C LYS A 381 -33.94 -6.66 8.68
N ASP A 382 -34.89 -7.04 7.82
CA ASP A 382 -34.72 -7.00 6.38
C ASP A 382 -34.48 -5.57 5.86
N LEU A 383 -35.19 -4.58 6.44
CA LEU A 383 -35.01 -3.17 6.11
C LEU A 383 -33.61 -2.67 6.51
N ILE A 384 -33.11 -3.03 7.69
CA ILE A 384 -31.77 -2.65 8.16
C ILE A 384 -30.70 -3.27 7.26
N TYR A 385 -30.78 -4.58 7.02
CA TYR A 385 -29.80 -5.28 6.19
C TYR A 385 -29.82 -4.76 4.75
N SER A 386 -30.99 -4.51 4.18
CA SER A 386 -31.09 -3.90 2.83
C SER A 386 -30.44 -2.52 2.77
N SER A 387 -30.66 -1.69 3.80
CA SER A 387 -30.08 -0.35 3.91
C SER A 387 -28.55 -0.35 4.00
N LEU A 388 -27.96 -1.32 4.70
CA LEU A 388 -26.51 -1.37 4.93
C LEU A 388 -25.75 -2.17 3.86
N VAL A 389 -26.30 -3.30 3.40
CA VAL A 389 -25.71 -4.15 2.37
C VAL A 389 -25.90 -3.51 0.98
N GLY A 390 -27.15 -3.23 0.62
CA GLY A 390 -27.51 -2.72 -0.72
C GLY A 390 -27.49 -1.20 -0.84
N SER A 391 -27.26 -0.50 0.28
CA SER A 391 -27.33 0.96 0.33
C SER A 391 -28.70 1.53 -0.08
N THR A 392 -29.80 0.80 0.17
CA THR A 392 -31.13 1.18 -0.33
C THR A 392 -31.77 2.32 0.47
N ASN A 393 -32.27 3.34 -0.22
CA ASN A 393 -32.82 4.56 0.39
C ASN A 393 -34.26 4.37 0.86
N ASN A 394 -35.06 3.64 0.09
CA ASN A 394 -36.48 3.43 0.42
C ASN A 394 -36.66 2.68 1.75
N THR A 395 -35.77 1.73 2.06
CA THR A 395 -35.79 1.01 3.33
C THR A 395 -35.44 1.90 4.53
N VAL A 396 -34.56 2.89 4.33
CA VAL A 396 -34.23 3.88 5.37
C VAL A 396 -35.45 4.76 5.67
N GLU A 397 -36.12 5.29 4.63
CA GLU A 397 -37.32 6.12 4.85
C GLU A 397 -38.49 5.30 5.47
N THR A 398 -38.63 4.01 5.12
CA THR A 398 -39.57 3.11 5.82
C THR A 398 -39.20 2.96 7.30
N LEU A 399 -37.92 2.77 7.64
CA LEU A 399 -37.46 2.70 9.03
C LEU A 399 -37.75 4.01 9.78
N VAL A 400 -37.51 5.15 9.14
CA VAL A 400 -37.81 6.47 9.72
C VAL A 400 -39.30 6.60 10.04
N ARG A 401 -40.19 6.19 9.12
CA ARG A 401 -41.64 6.23 9.36
C ARG A 401 -42.07 5.36 10.54
N VAL A 402 -41.50 4.16 10.69
CA VAL A 402 -41.89 3.22 11.78
C VAL A 402 -41.08 3.36 13.06
N SER A 403 -40.18 4.35 13.10
CA SER A 403 -39.29 4.61 14.24
C SER A 403 -40.02 5.01 15.51
N GLY A 404 -41.27 5.47 15.42
CA GLY A 404 -42.05 5.99 16.55
C GLY A 404 -41.86 7.48 16.80
N VAL A 405 -41.08 8.19 15.98
CA VAL A 405 -40.91 9.65 16.03
C VAL A 405 -41.15 10.29 14.67
N SER A 406 -41.38 11.60 14.64
CA SER A 406 -41.50 12.35 13.38
C SER A 406 -40.16 12.36 12.62
N ARG A 407 -40.19 12.49 11.29
CA ARG A 407 -38.98 12.57 10.46
C ARG A 407 -38.06 13.72 10.89
N THR A 408 -38.62 14.89 11.23
CA THR A 408 -37.85 16.03 11.75
C THR A 408 -37.16 15.68 13.07
N LYS A 409 -37.87 15.01 14.00
CA LYS A 409 -37.27 14.56 15.25
C LYS A 409 -36.19 13.50 15.02
N PHE A 410 -36.38 12.59 14.06
CA PHE A 410 -35.38 11.60 13.68
C PHE A 410 -34.07 12.27 13.20
N ILE A 411 -34.17 13.26 12.31
CA ILE A 411 -33.00 14.02 11.83
C ILE A 411 -32.33 14.79 12.98
N SER A 412 -33.11 15.39 13.89
CA SER A 412 -32.58 16.02 15.10
C SER A 412 -31.80 15.03 15.97
N LEU A 413 -32.30 13.80 16.14
CA LEU A 413 -31.59 12.74 16.88
C LEU A 413 -30.32 12.28 16.16
N MET A 414 -30.29 12.21 14.83
CA MET A 414 -29.06 11.93 14.08
C MET A 414 -27.96 12.96 14.37
N ASN A 415 -28.33 14.24 14.36
CA ASN A 415 -27.39 15.33 14.67
C ASN A 415 -26.98 15.34 16.15
N ALA A 416 -27.91 15.06 17.06
CA ALA A 416 -27.60 14.95 18.49
C ALA A 416 -26.63 13.79 18.77
N ASN A 417 -26.82 12.65 18.10
CA ASN A 417 -25.91 11.52 18.18
C ASN A 417 -24.50 11.90 17.69
N ALA A 418 -24.38 12.55 16.54
CA ALA A 418 -23.08 12.99 16.03
C ALA A 418 -22.35 13.94 17.01
N GLN A 419 -23.06 14.92 17.58
CA GLN A 419 -22.52 15.81 18.61
C GLN A 419 -22.07 15.05 19.86
N ALA A 420 -22.89 14.13 20.37
CA ALA A 420 -22.58 13.31 21.54
C ALA A 420 -21.36 12.39 21.32
N TRP A 421 -21.12 11.99 20.08
CA TRP A 421 -19.96 11.18 19.68
C TRP A 421 -18.69 12.00 19.42
N GLY A 422 -18.74 13.32 19.58
CA GLY A 422 -17.61 14.22 19.36
C GLY A 422 -17.43 14.65 17.89
N ALA A 423 -18.33 14.25 16.99
CA ALA A 423 -18.32 14.62 15.58
C ALA A 423 -18.97 16.00 15.35
N LYS A 424 -18.31 17.05 15.83
CA LYS A 424 -18.82 18.43 15.91
C LYS A 424 -18.99 19.13 14.55
N ASN A 425 -18.28 18.68 13.53
CA ASN A 425 -18.31 19.18 12.15
C ASN A 425 -19.21 18.31 11.25
N THR A 426 -20.04 17.46 11.84
CA THR A 426 -20.99 16.60 11.12
C THR A 426 -22.40 17.15 11.20
N PHE A 427 -23.08 17.19 10.07
CA PHE A 427 -24.47 17.65 9.99
C PHE A 427 -25.28 16.87 8.96
N PHE A 428 -26.51 16.50 9.33
CA PHE A 428 -27.46 15.78 8.51
C PHE A 428 -28.74 16.61 8.31
N VAL A 429 -29.16 16.78 7.06
CA VAL A 429 -30.46 17.36 6.68
C VAL A 429 -31.50 16.29 6.33
N GLU A 430 -31.06 15.05 6.08
CA GLU A 430 -31.90 13.91 5.74
C GLU A 430 -31.19 12.57 6.05
N PRO A 431 -31.91 11.43 6.16
CA PRO A 431 -31.39 10.20 6.74
C PRO A 431 -30.64 9.27 5.77
N THR A 432 -30.76 9.49 4.46
CA THR A 432 -30.30 8.53 3.43
C THR A 432 -28.91 8.84 2.88
N GLY A 433 -28.48 10.11 2.89
CA GLY A 433 -27.25 10.54 2.24
C GLY A 433 -27.43 11.03 0.80
N LEU A 434 -28.64 11.27 0.33
CA LEU A 434 -28.92 11.82 -1.00
C LEU A 434 -28.65 13.32 -1.08
N SER A 435 -28.71 14.06 0.04
CA SER A 435 -28.40 15.49 0.01
C SER A 435 -26.90 15.72 0.12
N PRO A 436 -26.27 16.55 -0.75
CA PRO A 436 -24.87 16.96 -0.57
C PRO A 436 -24.67 17.84 0.68
N LYS A 437 -25.75 18.31 1.30
CA LYS A 437 -25.73 19.02 2.59
C LYS A 437 -25.61 18.09 3.80
N ASN A 438 -25.68 16.78 3.60
CA ASN A 438 -25.20 15.81 4.59
C ASN A 438 -23.67 15.79 4.55
N VAL A 439 -23.03 16.38 5.56
CA VAL A 439 -21.59 16.65 5.55
C VAL A 439 -20.91 16.17 6.83
N SER A 440 -19.61 15.91 6.72
CA SER A 440 -18.72 15.60 7.84
C SER A 440 -17.27 15.83 7.45
N THR A 441 -16.36 15.69 8.41
CA THR A 441 -14.93 15.54 8.14
C THR A 441 -14.57 14.07 8.26
N VAL A 442 -13.47 13.61 7.63
CA VAL A 442 -13.06 12.21 7.80
C VAL A 442 -12.63 11.92 9.24
N PHE A 443 -12.12 12.90 9.98
CA PHE A 443 -11.83 12.76 11.42
C PHE A 443 -13.09 12.51 12.23
N ASP A 444 -14.10 13.37 12.09
CA ASP A 444 -15.40 13.21 12.73
C ASP A 444 -16.03 11.85 12.37
N TYR A 445 -15.94 11.47 11.10
CA TYR A 445 -16.53 10.22 10.63
C TYR A 445 -15.79 8.98 11.15
N ALA A 446 -14.51 9.08 11.50
CA ALA A 446 -13.80 8.03 12.23
C ALA A 446 -14.35 7.85 13.66
N LEU A 447 -14.71 8.96 14.35
CA LEU A 447 -15.37 8.90 15.66
C LEU A 447 -16.77 8.28 15.55
N ILE A 448 -17.55 8.68 14.53
CA ILE A 448 -18.84 8.04 14.22
C ILE A 448 -18.67 6.55 13.99
N THR A 449 -17.66 6.16 13.20
CA THR A 449 -17.35 4.76 12.89
C THR A 449 -17.11 3.94 14.17
N LYS A 450 -16.33 4.47 15.12
CA LYS A 450 -16.11 3.84 16.43
C LYS A 450 -17.43 3.57 17.16
N GLN A 451 -18.33 4.56 17.19
CA GLN A 451 -19.59 4.47 17.95
C GLN A 451 -20.62 3.54 17.29
N VAL A 452 -20.83 3.65 15.97
CA VAL A 452 -21.77 2.76 15.27
C VAL A 452 -21.28 1.31 15.24
N SER A 453 -19.96 1.09 15.27
CA SER A 453 -19.35 -0.24 15.28
C SER A 453 -19.46 -0.97 16.63
N GLN A 454 -19.96 -0.33 17.68
CA GLN A 454 -20.28 -1.02 18.94
C GLN A 454 -21.59 -1.81 18.87
N ASP A 455 -22.44 -1.52 17.87
CA ASP A 455 -23.71 -2.21 17.70
C ASP A 455 -23.55 -3.52 16.91
N ALA A 456 -23.83 -4.65 17.57
CA ALA A 456 -23.74 -5.98 16.96
C ALA A 456 -24.60 -6.15 15.69
N ILE A 457 -25.74 -5.45 15.59
CA ILE A 457 -26.61 -5.51 14.42
C ILE A 457 -25.93 -4.80 13.24
N ILE A 458 -25.35 -3.63 13.48
CA ILE A 458 -24.64 -2.85 12.45
C ILE A 458 -23.37 -3.57 12.01
N LEU A 459 -22.59 -4.12 12.96
CA LEU A 459 -21.42 -4.95 12.66
C LEU A 459 -21.78 -6.08 11.69
N THR A 460 -22.80 -6.87 12.05
CA THR A 460 -23.20 -8.03 11.25
C THR A 460 -23.76 -7.63 9.89
N ALA A 461 -24.65 -6.64 9.85
CA ALA A 461 -25.31 -6.23 8.61
C ALA A 461 -24.36 -5.54 7.63
N SER A 462 -23.48 -4.65 8.12
CA SER A 462 -22.60 -3.85 7.26
C SER A 462 -21.41 -4.64 6.68
N ALA A 463 -21.02 -5.74 7.33
CA ALA A 463 -19.99 -6.66 6.85
C ALA A 463 -20.54 -7.89 6.10
N ALA A 464 -21.87 -8.05 6.01
CA ALA A 464 -22.48 -9.14 5.25
C ALA A 464 -22.22 -8.95 3.75
N LYS A 465 -21.52 -9.90 3.12
CA LYS A 465 -21.21 -9.91 1.67
C LYS A 465 -22.47 -9.90 0.79
N LYS A 466 -23.52 -10.57 1.25
CA LYS A 466 -24.83 -10.65 0.61
C LYS A 466 -25.91 -10.82 1.66
N TYR A 467 -27.12 -10.41 1.33
CA TYR A 467 -28.31 -10.65 2.13
C TYR A 467 -29.48 -11.05 1.23
N SER A 468 -30.23 -12.06 1.65
CA SER A 468 -31.42 -12.51 0.92
C SER A 468 -32.57 -12.72 1.90
N PHE A 469 -33.76 -12.33 1.49
CA PHE A 469 -34.99 -12.50 2.26
C PHE A 469 -36.18 -12.71 1.33
N LYS A 470 -37.31 -13.11 1.91
CA LYS A 470 -38.59 -13.16 1.21
C LYS A 470 -39.56 -12.20 1.87
N THR A 471 -40.29 -11.45 1.06
CA THR A 471 -41.47 -10.71 1.52
C THR A 471 -42.47 -11.66 2.19
N ILE A 472 -43.10 -11.19 3.25
CA ILE A 472 -43.91 -12.04 4.13
C ILE A 472 -45.22 -12.44 3.46
N ASN A 473 -45.83 -11.51 2.71
CA ASN A 473 -47.15 -11.63 2.10
C ASN A 473 -47.18 -12.49 0.82
N ASP A 474 -46.24 -12.29 -0.11
CA ASP A 474 -46.24 -12.96 -1.43
C ASP A 474 -45.04 -13.90 -1.64
N LYS A 475 -44.17 -14.05 -0.64
CA LYS A 475 -42.98 -14.92 -0.64
C LYS A 475 -41.98 -14.62 -1.78
N LYS A 476 -42.03 -13.43 -2.37
CA LYS A 476 -41.08 -12.99 -3.39
C LYS A 476 -39.68 -12.89 -2.82
N THR A 477 -38.69 -13.46 -3.52
CA THR A 477 -37.30 -13.47 -3.06
C THR A 477 -36.57 -12.19 -3.50
N HIS A 478 -35.85 -11.58 -2.56
CA HIS A 478 -34.96 -10.46 -2.78
C HIS A 478 -33.55 -10.87 -2.42
N SER A 479 -32.58 -10.54 -3.27
CA SER A 479 -31.16 -10.80 -3.01
C SER A 479 -30.34 -9.56 -3.29
N ILE A 480 -29.49 -9.22 -2.33
CA ILE A 480 -28.73 -7.96 -2.29
C ILE A 480 -27.27 -8.33 -2.09
N LYS A 481 -26.39 -7.73 -2.89
CA LYS A 481 -24.94 -7.84 -2.72
C LYS A 481 -24.42 -6.58 -2.03
N ASN A 482 -23.39 -6.73 -1.21
CA ASN A 482 -22.78 -5.59 -0.55
C ASN A 482 -22.12 -4.67 -1.59
N THR A 483 -22.26 -3.36 -1.41
CA THR A 483 -21.63 -2.37 -2.28
C THR A 483 -20.11 -2.26 -2.05
N ASN A 484 -19.58 -2.84 -0.97
CA ASN A 484 -18.15 -2.87 -0.67
C ASN A 484 -17.49 -4.18 -1.13
N TYR A 485 -16.84 -4.14 -2.31
CA TYR A 485 -16.08 -5.28 -2.84
C TYR A 485 -14.89 -5.70 -1.96
N LEU A 486 -14.39 -4.83 -1.07
CA LEU A 486 -13.28 -5.19 -0.18
C LEU A 486 -13.63 -6.33 0.78
N LEU A 487 -14.91 -6.60 1.03
CA LEU A 487 -15.33 -7.76 1.84
C LEU A 487 -14.93 -9.10 1.19
N ASP A 488 -14.75 -9.13 -0.13
CA ASP A 488 -14.27 -10.30 -0.88
C ASP A 488 -12.77 -10.28 -1.15
N LEU A 489 -12.18 -9.08 -1.26
CA LEU A 489 -10.80 -8.89 -1.71
C LEU A 489 -9.78 -8.69 -0.58
N SER A 490 -10.24 -8.25 0.59
CA SER A 490 -9.35 -7.88 1.67
C SER A 490 -8.72 -9.11 2.34
N LYS A 491 -7.39 -9.07 2.51
CA LYS A 491 -6.67 -10.01 3.38
C LYS A 491 -6.95 -9.79 4.87
N TYR A 492 -7.48 -8.62 5.23
CA TYR A 492 -7.86 -8.25 6.60
C TYR A 492 -9.36 -8.47 6.82
N LYS A 493 -9.73 -8.86 8.04
CA LYS A 493 -11.13 -8.99 8.44
C LYS A 493 -11.73 -7.59 8.57
N ILE A 494 -12.72 -7.29 7.74
CA ILE A 494 -13.51 -6.06 7.82
C ILE A 494 -14.72 -6.33 8.72
N SER A 495 -14.81 -5.65 9.87
CA SER A 495 -15.91 -5.83 10.83
C SER A 495 -17.09 -4.87 10.59
N THR A 496 -16.82 -3.72 9.97
CA THR A 496 -17.82 -2.69 9.68
C THR A 496 -17.47 -2.04 8.34
N SER A 497 -18.45 -1.83 7.46
CA SER A 497 -18.19 -1.08 6.24
C SER A 497 -19.39 -0.38 5.64
N LYS A 498 -19.14 0.75 4.96
CA LYS A 498 -20.15 1.43 4.15
C LYS A 498 -19.47 2.19 3.03
N THR A 499 -20.01 2.07 1.82
CA THR A 499 -19.63 2.90 0.67
C THR A 499 -20.66 3.99 0.43
N GLY A 500 -20.27 5.04 -0.29
CA GLY A 500 -21.16 6.08 -0.77
C GLY A 500 -20.66 6.71 -2.05
N TYR A 501 -21.58 7.23 -2.86
CA TYR A 501 -21.26 8.03 -4.03
C TYR A 501 -22.36 9.07 -4.25
N LEU A 502 -21.92 10.29 -4.56
CA LEU A 502 -22.66 11.38 -5.21
C LEU A 502 -21.63 12.12 -6.06
N ASP A 503 -22.06 12.84 -7.09
CA ASP A 503 -21.11 13.62 -7.91
C ASP A 503 -20.36 14.68 -7.06
N GLU A 504 -21.04 15.28 -6.08
CA GLU A 504 -20.44 16.26 -5.16
C GLU A 504 -19.55 15.62 -4.09
N ALA A 505 -19.84 14.37 -3.71
CA ALA A 505 -19.10 13.61 -2.68
C ALA A 505 -17.89 12.87 -3.26
N GLY A 506 -17.94 12.47 -4.52
CA GLY A 506 -17.08 11.44 -5.08
C GLY A 506 -17.31 10.09 -4.39
N TYR A 507 -16.35 9.17 -4.56
CA TYR A 507 -16.38 7.87 -3.88
C TYR A 507 -16.02 8.01 -2.40
N CYS A 508 -16.92 7.59 -1.52
CA CYS A 508 -16.75 7.54 -0.09
C CYS A 508 -16.63 6.09 0.38
N LEU A 509 -15.73 5.83 1.32
CA LEU A 509 -15.56 4.53 1.96
C LEU A 509 -15.27 4.74 3.45
N MET A 510 -16.01 4.03 4.30
CA MET A 510 -15.63 3.78 5.68
C MET A 510 -15.42 2.27 5.85
N THR A 511 -14.33 1.90 6.51
CA THR A 511 -14.11 0.51 6.94
C THR A 511 -13.49 0.49 8.33
N ARG A 512 -13.88 -0.51 9.13
CA ARG A 512 -13.17 -0.94 10.32
C ARG A 512 -12.56 -2.30 10.04
N PHE A 513 -11.25 -2.39 10.13
CA PHE A 513 -10.51 -3.64 9.91
C PHE A 513 -9.83 -4.09 11.19
N GLN A 514 -9.76 -5.41 11.38
CA GLN A 514 -8.99 -6.05 12.44
C GLN A 514 -7.74 -6.67 11.82
N ASN A 515 -6.58 -6.31 12.35
CA ASN A 515 -5.33 -7.01 12.09
C ASN A 515 -5.12 -7.97 13.27
N GLY A 516 -4.79 -9.24 13.02
CA GLY A 516 -4.85 -10.29 14.05
C GLY A 516 -4.23 -9.92 15.40
N LYS A 517 -4.90 -10.42 16.46
CA LYS A 517 -4.72 -10.24 17.92
C LYS A 517 -5.36 -9.03 18.60
N ASP A 518 -5.83 -7.99 17.90
CA ASP A 518 -6.61 -6.88 18.51
C ASP A 518 -7.84 -6.45 17.68
#